data_AF-K2BUA3-F1
#
_entry.id   AF-K2BUA3-F1
#
_cell.length_a   1.000
_cell.length_b   1.000
_cell.length_c   1.000
_cell.angle_alpha   90.00
_cell.angle_beta   90.00
_cell.angle_gamma   90.00
#
_symmetry.space_group_name_H-M   'P 1'
#
loop_
_entity.id
_entity.type
_entity.pdbx_description
1 polymer ?
#
loop_
_entity_poly.entity_id
_entity_poly.type
_entity_poly.pdbx_seq_one_letter_code
_entity_poly.pdbx_strand_id
1 'polypeptide(L)'
;MLQLNPGETRDLTFVLGVLERERYEAEIPEYLKLITDADTALQQVKDHWLELCSRLKVDTPDPALNIMVNYWLKYQTISCRLLGRTAFYQCGGAFGYRDQLQDSQIWLTLDPPKTRQQILTHASHQQSDGTVQHWWHPISEEGRLTDISDDLLWLPFVTCNYLNETGDSSILDASVVYLDKGSGSLFEHCERAIDKALTRLSPRGLSLMGEGDWNDGMNGVGKDWKGESIWLSHFLIGILNSFAQVCREAGKTDKESRFLNAAETLKKAVLEHAFAGDWFIRATTDKGAVIGSSSCDEGKIFLNAQTWAIINNVVAGTFAQSLLDQVEKYLYKDYGVLLFTPAYTIVDKDIGYLTRYSPGVRENGGVYTHAAIWAMWAQDKAGRGEKVYDTFKRLCPPLLSNARPDKYMGEPYVTPGNIEGPESLNEGRGAWTWYSGSSGWLYKSAIDNLLGIKPEGDKLTVKPNMPVDWNGFTAERQFRGKTYCITVKRSKPGSDKLDISIEPQS
;
A
#
# COMPACT_ATOMS: atom_id res chain seq x y z
N MET A 1 -35.62 35.96 -15.52
CA MET A 1 -35.19 35.61 -16.89
C MET A 1 -33.90 36.38 -17.14
N LEU A 2 -32.77 35.69 -17.33
CA LEU A 2 -31.50 36.36 -17.63
C LEU A 2 -31.53 36.79 -19.10
N GLN A 3 -31.29 38.07 -19.39
CA GLN A 3 -31.15 38.57 -20.77
C GLN A 3 -29.68 38.95 -21.00
N LEU A 4 -29.10 38.49 -22.11
CA LEU A 4 -27.71 38.75 -22.49
C LEU A 4 -27.66 39.27 -23.93
N ASN A 5 -26.87 40.31 -24.18
CA ASN A 5 -26.55 40.80 -25.52
C ASN A 5 -25.54 39.87 -26.25
N PRO A 6 -25.38 39.98 -27.58
CA PRO A 6 -24.33 39.24 -28.29
C PRO A 6 -22.95 39.50 -27.70
N GLY A 7 -22.28 38.43 -27.23
CA GLY A 7 -20.94 38.49 -26.61
C GLY A 7 -20.93 38.81 -25.11
N GLU A 8 -22.09 39.03 -24.49
CA GLU A 8 -22.19 39.31 -23.06
C GLU A 8 -22.13 38.03 -22.22
N THR A 9 -21.31 38.05 -21.16
CA THR A 9 -21.22 36.98 -20.16
C THR A 9 -21.74 37.47 -18.79
N ARG A 10 -22.20 36.51 -17.97
CA ARG A 10 -22.59 36.71 -16.58
C ARG A 10 -22.19 35.50 -15.77
N ASP A 11 -21.59 35.74 -14.61
CA ASP A 11 -21.21 34.69 -13.67
C ASP A 11 -22.30 34.51 -12.61
N LEU A 12 -22.63 33.24 -12.33
CA LEU A 12 -23.57 32.86 -11.30
C LEU A 12 -22.89 31.87 -10.36
N THR A 13 -22.74 32.24 -9.09
CA THR A 13 -22.13 31.38 -8.07
C THR A 13 -23.23 30.70 -7.25
N PHE A 14 -23.13 29.37 -7.13
CA PHE A 14 -24.00 28.56 -6.28
C PHE A 14 -23.17 27.88 -5.21
N VAL A 15 -23.69 27.79 -3.98
CA VAL A 15 -23.01 27.15 -2.84
C VAL A 15 -23.92 26.06 -2.27
N LEU A 16 -23.33 24.91 -2.00
CA LEU A 16 -23.94 23.80 -1.27
C LEU A 16 -23.07 23.48 -0.06
N GLY A 17 -23.66 23.43 1.13
CA GLY A 17 -22.96 23.15 2.38
C GLY A 17 -23.85 22.43 3.38
N VAL A 18 -23.24 21.90 4.43
CA VAL A 18 -23.93 21.26 5.56
C VAL A 18 -23.59 22.05 6.81
N LEU A 19 -24.60 22.48 7.55
CA LEU A 19 -24.48 23.22 8.79
C LEU A 19 -25.26 22.52 9.89
N GLU A 20 -24.70 22.49 11.10
CA GLU A 20 -25.45 22.08 12.29
C GLU A 20 -26.58 23.07 12.53
N ARG A 21 -27.77 22.56 12.84
CA ARG A 21 -28.98 23.38 12.95
C ARG A 21 -28.82 24.49 14.00
N GLU A 22 -28.17 24.15 15.10
CA GLU A 22 -27.92 25.02 16.25
C GLU A 22 -26.88 26.11 15.94
N ARG A 23 -26.04 25.91 14.92
CA ARG A 23 -24.95 26.81 14.51
C ARG A 23 -25.27 27.59 13.24
N TYR A 24 -26.39 27.29 12.58
CA TYR A 24 -26.77 27.85 11.28
C TYR A 24 -26.68 29.38 11.23
N GLU A 25 -27.38 30.09 12.12
CA GLU A 25 -27.44 31.56 12.11
C GLU A 25 -26.07 32.20 12.37
N ALA A 26 -25.21 31.54 13.14
CA ALA A 26 -23.87 32.03 13.45
C ALA A 26 -22.88 31.83 12.29
N GLU A 27 -23.04 30.75 11.51
CA GLU A 27 -22.07 30.34 10.48
C GLU A 27 -22.47 30.71 9.06
N ILE A 28 -23.77 30.80 8.76
CA ILE A 28 -24.26 31.11 7.42
C ILE A 28 -23.65 32.40 6.83
N PRO A 29 -23.37 33.49 7.60
CA PRO A 29 -22.75 34.68 7.01
C PRO A 29 -21.36 34.42 6.42
N GLU A 30 -20.59 33.50 6.99
CA GLU A 30 -19.28 33.12 6.45
C GLU A 30 -19.42 32.29 5.17
N TYR A 31 -20.36 31.34 5.14
CA TYR A 31 -20.67 30.57 3.93
C TYR A 31 -21.20 31.45 2.79
N LEU A 32 -22.00 32.48 3.10
CA LEU A 32 -22.49 33.41 2.09
C LEU A 32 -21.38 34.27 1.48
N LYS A 33 -20.26 34.51 2.19
CA LYS A 33 -19.10 35.20 1.60
C LYS A 33 -18.48 34.41 0.44
N LEU A 34 -18.58 33.08 0.45
CA LEU A 34 -18.11 32.23 -0.65
C LEU A 34 -18.87 32.50 -1.96
N ILE A 35 -20.11 33.01 -1.88
CA ILE A 35 -20.88 33.39 -3.06
C ILE A 35 -20.23 34.59 -3.76
N THR A 36 -19.72 35.53 -2.97
CA THR A 36 -19.14 36.80 -3.46
C THR A 36 -17.64 36.73 -3.72
N ASP A 37 -16.94 35.71 -3.22
CA ASP A 37 -15.47 35.61 -3.27
C ASP A 37 -14.99 34.20 -3.67
N ALA A 38 -15.68 33.58 -4.63
CA ALA A 38 -15.40 32.22 -5.09
C ALA A 38 -13.99 32.07 -5.69
N ASP A 39 -13.46 33.12 -6.35
CA ASP A 39 -12.13 33.09 -6.96
C ASP A 39 -11.02 33.00 -5.92
N THR A 40 -11.13 33.75 -4.82
CA THR A 40 -10.16 33.68 -3.71
C THR A 40 -10.21 32.30 -3.05
N ALA A 41 -11.40 31.74 -2.83
CA ALA A 41 -11.55 30.39 -2.29
C ALA A 41 -10.93 29.33 -3.22
N LEU A 42 -11.13 29.45 -4.54
CA LEU A 42 -10.49 28.57 -5.54
C LEU A 42 -8.97 28.71 -5.52
N GLN A 43 -8.44 29.92 -5.39
CA GLN A 43 -7.01 30.15 -5.31
C GLN A 43 -6.40 29.52 -4.05
N GLN A 44 -7.06 29.64 -2.89
CA GLN A 44 -6.62 28.99 -1.65
C GLN A 44 -6.57 27.46 -1.79
N VAL A 45 -7.55 26.84 -2.43
CA VAL A 45 -7.55 25.39 -2.70
C VAL A 45 -6.39 25.01 -3.63
N LYS A 46 -6.13 25.79 -4.67
CA LYS A 46 -5.00 25.56 -5.59
C LYS A 46 -3.66 25.68 -4.85
N ASP A 47 -3.47 26.74 -4.08
CA ASP A 47 -2.23 27.00 -3.34
C ASP A 47 -1.96 25.88 -2.33
N HIS A 48 -2.99 25.45 -1.59
CA HIS A 48 -2.88 24.32 -0.67
C HIS A 48 -2.37 23.05 -1.36
N TRP A 49 -2.95 22.68 -2.50
CA TRP A 49 -2.52 21.47 -3.22
C TRP A 49 -1.15 21.61 -3.87
N LEU A 50 -0.82 22.78 -4.40
CA LEU A 50 0.49 23.06 -5.00
C LEU A 50 1.60 23.01 -3.94
N GLU A 51 1.38 23.62 -2.77
CA GLU A 51 2.30 23.57 -1.65
C GLU A 51 2.50 22.13 -1.16
N LEU A 52 1.41 21.38 -0.96
CA LEU A 52 1.51 20.00 -0.50
C LEU A 52 2.25 19.11 -1.51
N CYS A 53 1.98 19.30 -2.80
CA CYS A 53 2.61 18.52 -3.87
C CYS A 53 4.06 18.93 -4.16
N SER A 54 4.55 20.07 -3.65
CA SER A 54 5.93 20.55 -3.86
C SER A 54 6.97 19.89 -2.96
N ARG A 55 6.57 19.34 -1.81
CA ARG A 55 7.47 18.77 -0.78
C ARG A 55 8.31 17.57 -1.25
N LEU A 56 7.90 16.95 -2.37
CA LEU A 56 8.71 16.01 -3.14
C LEU A 56 8.43 16.22 -4.64
N LYS A 57 9.46 16.49 -5.43
CA LYS A 57 9.35 16.60 -6.89
C LYS A 57 10.42 15.75 -7.56
N VAL A 58 10.08 15.18 -8.70
CA VAL A 58 10.99 14.42 -9.56
C VAL A 58 10.91 14.95 -10.98
N ASP A 59 12.06 15.01 -11.65
CA ASP A 59 12.16 15.31 -13.07
C ASP A 59 12.93 14.17 -13.75
N THR A 60 12.18 13.33 -14.44
CA THR A 60 12.68 12.18 -15.18
C THR A 60 12.39 12.35 -16.67
N PRO A 61 13.05 11.57 -17.55
CA PRO A 61 12.72 11.54 -18.98
C PRO A 61 11.29 11.07 -19.31
N ASP A 62 10.58 10.44 -18.35
CA ASP A 62 9.21 9.97 -18.53
C ASP A 62 8.19 10.98 -17.94
N PRO A 63 7.45 11.72 -18.79
CA PRO A 63 6.46 12.69 -18.32
C PRO A 63 5.28 12.04 -17.59
N ALA A 64 4.94 10.78 -17.87
CA ALA A 64 3.89 10.07 -17.16
C ALA A 64 4.31 9.75 -15.73
N LEU A 65 5.56 9.32 -15.51
CA LEU A 65 6.09 9.17 -14.16
C LEU A 65 6.09 10.51 -13.41
N ASN A 66 6.57 11.58 -14.05
CA ASN A 66 6.64 12.91 -13.45
C ASN A 66 5.25 13.38 -13.00
N ILE A 67 4.24 13.34 -13.86
CA ILE A 67 2.90 13.84 -13.52
C ILE A 67 2.22 13.00 -12.43
N MET A 68 2.42 11.67 -12.46
CA MET A 68 1.84 10.77 -11.46
C MET A 68 2.46 10.97 -10.08
N VAL A 69 3.80 10.95 -9.99
CA VAL A 69 4.53 11.12 -8.72
C VAL A 69 4.37 12.52 -8.17
N ASN A 70 4.48 13.54 -9.01
CA ASN A 70 4.50 14.93 -8.55
C ASN A 70 3.13 15.44 -8.11
N TYR A 71 2.04 14.84 -8.57
CA TYR A 71 0.67 15.35 -8.35
C TYR A 71 -0.36 14.24 -8.13
N TRP A 72 -0.66 13.44 -9.15
CA TRP A 72 -1.90 12.65 -9.17
C TRP A 72 -1.96 11.53 -8.13
N LEU A 73 -0.84 10.85 -7.84
CA LEU A 73 -0.84 9.80 -6.81
C LEU A 73 -1.07 10.38 -5.43
N LYS A 74 -0.42 11.50 -5.10
CA LYS A 74 -0.64 12.23 -3.84
C LYS A 74 -2.09 12.70 -3.74
N TYR A 75 -2.60 13.32 -4.81
CA TYR A 75 -3.97 13.80 -4.87
C TYR A 75 -4.97 12.66 -4.65
N GLN A 76 -4.82 11.54 -5.37
CA GLN A 76 -5.71 10.39 -5.24
C GLN A 76 -5.68 9.83 -3.82
N THR A 77 -4.49 9.55 -3.25
CA THR A 77 -4.40 8.98 -1.89
C THR A 77 -4.99 9.94 -0.85
N ILE A 78 -4.67 11.23 -0.92
CA ILE A 78 -5.07 12.18 0.12
C ILE A 78 -6.55 12.53 0.01
N SER A 79 -7.02 12.95 -1.17
CA SER A 79 -8.41 13.40 -1.34
C SER A 79 -9.40 12.25 -1.20
N CYS A 80 -9.16 11.11 -1.84
CA CYS A 80 -10.10 10.00 -1.89
C CYS A 80 -9.94 9.05 -0.70
N ARG A 81 -8.71 8.62 -0.38
CA ARG A 81 -8.49 7.58 0.63
C ARG A 81 -8.44 8.10 2.05
N LEU A 82 -7.76 9.22 2.29
CA LEU A 82 -7.52 9.72 3.65
C LEU A 82 -8.57 10.73 4.10
N LEU A 83 -8.99 11.67 3.24
CA LEU A 83 -9.96 12.70 3.61
C LEU A 83 -11.39 12.26 3.33
N GLY A 84 -11.70 11.96 2.07
CA GLY A 84 -13.06 11.63 1.65
C GLY A 84 -13.52 10.23 2.06
N ARG A 85 -12.61 9.25 2.09
CA ARG A 85 -12.90 7.82 2.27
C ARG A 85 -14.07 7.37 1.37
N THR A 86 -14.11 7.84 0.13
CA THR A 86 -15.21 7.59 -0.81
C THR A 86 -14.78 7.79 -2.26
N ALA A 87 -15.43 7.08 -3.19
CA ALA A 87 -15.41 7.31 -4.63
C ALA A 87 -16.65 6.70 -5.30
N PHE A 88 -16.82 6.92 -6.61
CA PHE A 88 -17.96 6.41 -7.39
C PHE A 88 -18.20 4.90 -7.25
N TYR A 89 -17.13 4.10 -7.18
CA TYR A 89 -17.23 2.65 -7.02
C TYR A 89 -17.47 2.20 -5.57
N GLN A 90 -17.11 3.04 -4.59
CA GLN A 90 -17.19 2.68 -3.18
C GLN A 90 -17.39 3.92 -2.30
N CYS A 91 -18.58 4.01 -1.70
CA CYS A 91 -18.88 4.97 -0.65
C CYS A 91 -18.66 4.29 0.71
N GLY A 92 -17.43 4.40 1.25
CA GLY A 92 -17.05 3.74 2.50
C GLY A 92 -17.32 4.60 3.73
N GLY A 93 -16.64 5.74 3.84
CA GLY A 93 -16.68 6.64 5.00
C GLY A 93 -15.96 6.12 6.25
N ALA A 94 -15.82 4.80 6.39
CA ALA A 94 -15.13 4.13 7.48
C ALA A 94 -13.60 4.19 7.36
N PHE A 95 -12.94 4.21 8.50
CA PHE A 95 -11.53 3.89 8.63
C PHE A 95 -11.39 2.37 8.56
N GLY A 96 -10.80 1.84 7.48
CA GLY A 96 -10.27 0.47 7.49
C GLY A 96 -8.91 0.45 8.18
N TYR A 97 -8.71 -0.45 9.14
CA TYR A 97 -7.54 -0.44 10.02
C TYR A 97 -6.23 -0.59 9.23
N ARG A 98 -6.15 -1.67 8.45
CA ARG A 98 -5.08 -1.91 7.49
C ARG A 98 -4.98 -0.81 6.43
N ASP A 99 -6.12 -0.36 5.93
CA ASP A 99 -6.22 0.55 4.80
C ASP A 99 -5.65 1.93 5.13
N GLN A 100 -6.13 2.57 6.20
CA GLN A 100 -5.73 3.91 6.58
C GLN A 100 -4.29 3.96 7.08
N LEU A 101 -3.81 2.91 7.75
CA LEU A 101 -2.39 2.78 8.09
C LEU A 101 -1.52 2.76 6.83
N GLN A 102 -1.85 1.93 5.84
CA GLN A 102 -1.10 1.89 4.58
C GLN A 102 -1.17 3.22 3.83
N ASP A 103 -2.36 3.80 3.69
CA ASP A 103 -2.60 5.06 2.97
C ASP A 103 -1.85 6.22 3.66
N SER A 104 -1.74 6.21 4.99
CA SER A 104 -1.06 7.25 5.77
C SER A 104 0.44 7.37 5.49
N GLN A 105 1.06 6.34 4.88
CA GLN A 105 2.46 6.39 4.50
C GLN A 105 2.76 7.46 3.44
N ILE A 106 1.74 7.94 2.69
CA ILE A 106 1.92 9.07 1.76
C ILE A 106 2.47 10.31 2.49
N TRP A 107 2.04 10.50 3.74
CA TRP A 107 2.45 11.62 4.56
C TRP A 107 3.90 11.54 5.03
N LEU A 108 4.54 10.37 5.03
CA LEU A 108 5.94 10.24 5.46
C LEU A 108 6.87 11.15 4.65
N THR A 109 6.58 11.34 3.36
CA THR A 109 7.41 12.20 2.49
C THR A 109 6.87 13.64 2.35
N LEU A 110 5.72 13.94 2.94
CA LEU A 110 4.99 15.20 2.76
C LEU A 110 4.74 15.95 4.07
N ASP A 111 4.23 15.26 5.09
CA ASP A 111 3.87 15.80 6.40
C ASP A 111 3.88 14.69 7.47
N PRO A 112 5.06 14.19 7.89
CA PRO A 112 5.16 13.01 8.77
C PRO A 112 4.30 13.04 10.04
N PRO A 113 4.07 14.20 10.72
CA PRO A 113 3.13 14.29 11.84
C PRO A 113 1.73 13.73 11.56
N LYS A 114 1.24 13.75 10.32
CA LYS A 114 -0.06 13.15 9.95
C LYS A 114 -0.02 11.62 9.97
N THR A 115 1.09 10.98 9.60
CA THR A 115 1.28 9.53 9.79
C THR A 115 1.34 9.21 11.28
N ARG A 116 2.05 10.02 12.08
CA ARG A 116 2.11 9.87 13.54
C ARG A 116 0.70 9.86 14.16
N GLN A 117 -0.14 10.82 13.75
CA GLN A 117 -1.52 10.89 14.22
C GLN A 117 -2.31 9.63 13.84
N GLN A 118 -2.19 9.15 12.60
CA GLN A 118 -2.86 7.93 12.16
C GLN A 118 -2.42 6.71 12.98
N ILE A 119 -1.12 6.54 13.25
CA ILE A 119 -0.60 5.45 14.09
C ILE A 119 -1.25 5.48 15.48
N LEU A 120 -1.29 6.65 16.13
CA LEU A 120 -1.86 6.77 17.48
C LEU A 120 -3.37 6.57 17.50
N THR A 121 -4.09 7.06 16.49
CA THR A 121 -5.53 6.77 16.32
C THR A 121 -5.77 5.26 16.15
N HIS A 122 -4.97 4.55 15.37
CA HIS A 122 -5.15 3.10 15.20
C HIS A 122 -4.75 2.32 16.45
N ALA A 123 -3.74 2.77 17.19
CA ALA A 123 -3.41 2.21 18.49
C ALA A 123 -4.58 2.33 19.48
N SER A 124 -5.35 3.44 19.44
CA SER A 124 -6.52 3.62 20.31
C SER A 124 -7.71 2.72 19.98
N HIS A 125 -7.71 2.10 18.80
CA HIS A 125 -8.73 1.14 18.35
C HIS A 125 -8.25 -0.32 18.45
N GLN A 126 -7.14 -0.55 19.17
CA GLN A 126 -6.66 -1.86 19.55
C GLN A 126 -7.23 -2.27 20.92
N GLN A 127 -7.68 -3.50 21.07
CA GLN A 127 -8.03 -4.10 22.36
C GLN A 127 -6.76 -4.44 23.16
N SER A 128 -6.89 -4.52 24.48
CA SER A 128 -5.80 -4.81 25.40
C SER A 128 -5.13 -6.18 25.17
N ASP A 129 -5.77 -7.09 24.44
CA ASP A 129 -5.22 -8.38 24.03
C ASP A 129 -4.44 -8.35 22.69
N GLY A 130 -4.39 -7.19 22.03
CA GLY A 130 -3.70 -6.98 20.74
C GLY A 130 -4.59 -7.09 19.50
N THR A 131 -5.83 -7.58 19.62
CA THR A 131 -6.80 -7.60 18.50
C THR A 131 -7.28 -6.19 18.17
N VAL A 132 -7.77 -6.00 16.95
CA VAL A 132 -8.17 -4.67 16.43
C VAL A 132 -9.51 -4.77 15.72
N GLN A 133 -10.20 -3.63 15.62
CA GLN A 133 -11.31 -3.52 14.69
C GLN A 133 -10.78 -3.59 13.25
N HIS A 134 -11.47 -4.31 12.38
CA HIS A 134 -11.17 -4.34 10.94
C HIS A 134 -11.48 -2.98 10.30
N TRP A 135 -12.56 -2.35 10.74
CA TRP A 135 -12.90 -0.97 10.41
C TRP A 135 -13.79 -0.32 11.47
N TRP A 136 -13.87 1.02 11.46
CA TRP A 136 -14.81 1.80 12.25
C TRP A 136 -15.26 3.09 11.55
N HIS A 137 -16.43 3.61 11.90
CA HIS A 137 -16.92 4.91 11.42
C HIS A 137 -16.54 6.03 12.41
N PRO A 138 -15.86 7.09 11.94
CA PRO A 138 -15.27 8.10 12.83
C PRO A 138 -16.28 9.11 13.42
N ILE A 139 -17.57 8.97 13.11
CA ILE A 139 -18.65 9.84 13.64
C ILE A 139 -19.41 9.10 14.74
N SER A 140 -19.82 7.86 14.47
CA SER A 140 -20.54 7.03 15.46
C SER A 140 -19.62 6.24 16.37
N GLU A 141 -18.34 6.10 16.02
CA GLU A 141 -17.37 5.20 16.66
C GLU A 141 -17.85 3.73 16.68
N GLU A 142 -18.75 3.38 15.77
CA GLU A 142 -19.15 2.00 15.52
C GLU A 142 -18.11 1.30 14.65
N GLY A 143 -17.61 0.15 15.11
CA GLY A 143 -16.64 -0.63 14.37
C GLY A 143 -16.86 -2.12 14.51
N ARG A 144 -16.18 -2.89 13.65
CA ARG A 144 -16.34 -4.34 13.54
C ARG A 144 -15.04 -5.04 13.93
N LEU A 145 -15.10 -5.86 14.97
CA LEU A 145 -14.06 -6.87 15.24
C LEU A 145 -14.26 -8.05 14.28
N THR A 146 -13.17 -8.54 13.71
CA THR A 146 -13.15 -9.74 12.86
C THR A 146 -11.94 -10.60 13.20
N ASP A 147 -11.92 -11.81 12.65
CA ASP A 147 -10.76 -12.71 12.74
C ASP A 147 -9.82 -12.56 11.53
N ILE A 148 -9.89 -11.44 10.79
CA ILE A 148 -8.90 -11.09 9.77
C ILE A 148 -7.54 -10.90 10.46
N SER A 149 -6.59 -11.70 10.05
CA SER A 149 -5.42 -12.03 10.85
C SER A 149 -4.27 -11.04 10.68
N ASP A 150 -4.29 -10.22 9.63
CA ASP A 150 -3.21 -9.28 9.30
C ASP A 150 -3.45 -7.84 9.76
N ASP A 151 -4.69 -7.43 10.04
CA ASP A 151 -5.03 -6.03 10.39
C ASP A 151 -4.11 -5.47 11.48
N LEU A 152 -3.95 -6.20 12.58
CA LEU A 152 -3.16 -5.81 13.74
C LEU A 152 -1.66 -5.60 13.42
N LEU A 153 -1.15 -6.28 12.39
CA LEU A 153 0.26 -6.25 12.00
C LEU A 153 0.63 -4.99 11.21
N TRP A 154 -0.35 -4.27 10.66
CA TRP A 154 -0.09 -3.00 9.99
C TRP A 154 0.35 -1.89 10.96
N LEU A 155 -0.03 -1.97 12.24
CA LEU A 155 0.39 -1.00 13.26
C LEU A 155 1.92 -1.01 13.48
N PRO A 156 2.56 -2.15 13.81
CA PRO A 156 4.02 -2.20 13.92
C PRO A 156 4.72 -1.97 12.56
N PHE A 157 4.14 -2.40 11.44
CA PHE A 157 4.71 -2.15 10.10
C PHE A 157 4.86 -0.65 9.81
N VAL A 158 3.77 0.12 9.99
CA VAL A 158 3.80 1.57 9.70
C VAL A 158 4.60 2.33 10.76
N THR A 159 4.61 1.85 12.01
CA THR A 159 5.48 2.42 13.06
C THR A 159 6.96 2.30 12.71
N CYS A 160 7.42 1.14 12.22
CA CYS A 160 8.79 0.97 11.74
C CYS A 160 9.12 1.93 10.57
N ASN A 161 8.19 2.10 9.62
CA ASN A 161 8.40 3.01 8.49
C ASN A 161 8.43 4.48 8.92
N TYR A 162 7.60 4.86 9.89
CA TYR A 162 7.62 6.19 10.50
C TYR A 162 8.94 6.48 11.20
N LEU A 163 9.48 5.53 11.97
CA LEU A 163 10.76 5.66 12.65
C LEU A 163 11.92 5.80 11.65
N ASN A 164 11.94 4.99 10.59
CA ASN A 164 12.95 5.12 9.52
C ASN A 164 12.92 6.52 8.88
N GLU A 165 11.74 7.02 8.54
CA GLU A 165 11.58 8.34 7.93
C GLU A 165 12.00 9.47 8.87
N THR A 166 11.50 9.46 10.11
CA THR A 166 11.55 10.65 10.98
C THR A 166 12.68 10.61 12.00
N GLY A 167 13.10 9.42 12.44
CA GLY A 167 13.92 9.26 13.64
C GLY A 167 13.22 9.66 14.94
N ASP A 168 11.91 9.92 14.92
CA ASP A 168 11.13 10.34 16.10
C ASP A 168 10.83 9.13 17.00
N SER A 169 11.82 8.73 17.80
CA SER A 169 11.68 7.65 18.78
C SER A 169 10.67 7.98 19.89
N SER A 170 10.33 9.25 20.12
CA SER A 170 9.39 9.66 21.17
C SER A 170 7.97 9.13 20.94
N ILE A 171 7.63 8.77 19.69
CA ILE A 171 6.35 8.12 19.40
C ILE A 171 6.17 6.81 20.17
N LEU A 172 7.25 6.07 20.43
CA LEU A 172 7.20 4.77 21.11
C LEU A 172 6.73 4.88 22.56
N ASP A 173 6.99 6.02 23.21
CA ASP A 173 6.62 6.30 24.60
C ASP A 173 5.25 6.98 24.72
N ALA A 174 4.60 7.33 23.59
CA ALA A 174 3.28 7.94 23.61
C ALA A 174 2.27 6.99 24.27
N SER A 175 1.64 7.45 25.35
CA SER A 175 0.60 6.70 26.05
C SER A 175 -0.72 6.79 25.28
N VAL A 176 -1.29 5.63 24.96
CA VAL A 176 -2.55 5.47 24.22
C VAL A 176 -3.45 4.51 24.99
N VAL A 177 -4.75 4.80 25.01
CA VAL A 177 -5.75 3.92 25.64
C VAL A 177 -6.05 2.74 24.73
N TYR A 178 -6.35 1.57 25.30
CA TYR A 178 -6.95 0.48 24.52
C TYR A 178 -8.45 0.73 24.37
N LEU A 179 -9.05 0.15 23.33
CA LEU A 179 -10.47 0.27 23.04
C LEU A 179 -11.36 -0.30 24.16
N ASP A 180 -10.90 -1.34 24.84
CA ASP A 180 -11.64 -2.05 25.90
C ASP A 180 -11.27 -1.57 27.31
N LYS A 181 -9.98 -1.64 27.69
CA LYS A 181 -9.52 -1.27 29.04
C LYS A 181 -8.04 -0.95 29.13
N GLY A 182 -7.73 0.02 29.98
CA GLY A 182 -6.36 0.42 30.31
C GLY A 182 -5.68 1.20 29.20
N SER A 183 -4.37 1.38 29.33
CA SER A 183 -3.52 2.11 28.40
C SER A 183 -2.13 1.50 28.34
N GLY A 184 -1.41 1.73 27.24
CA GLY A 184 -0.01 1.38 27.09
C GLY A 184 0.74 2.44 26.29
N SER A 185 2.06 2.35 26.32
CA SER A 185 2.91 3.03 25.35
C SER A 185 2.70 2.45 23.94
N LEU A 186 2.90 3.24 22.88
CA LEU A 186 2.81 2.73 21.51
C LEU A 186 3.70 1.50 21.28
N PHE A 187 4.87 1.45 21.92
CA PHE A 187 5.72 0.26 21.91
C PHE A 187 4.96 -0.98 22.39
N GLU A 188 4.23 -0.90 23.50
CA GLU A 188 3.44 -2.01 24.04
C GLU A 188 2.27 -2.38 23.14
N HIS A 189 1.62 -1.41 22.47
CA HIS A 189 0.60 -1.68 21.46
C HIS A 189 1.16 -2.50 20.28
N CYS A 190 2.33 -2.11 19.76
CA CYS A 190 3.03 -2.84 18.70
C CYS A 190 3.45 -4.24 19.15
N GLU A 191 3.99 -4.37 20.37
CA GLU A 191 4.37 -5.65 20.95
C GLU A 191 3.16 -6.58 21.12
N ARG A 192 2.03 -6.07 21.61
CA ARG A 192 0.77 -6.85 21.76
C ARG A 192 0.24 -7.32 20.42
N ALA A 193 0.34 -6.52 19.37
CA ALA A 193 -0.02 -6.96 18.03
C ALA A 193 0.86 -8.15 17.59
N ILE A 194 2.18 -8.00 17.68
CA ILE A 194 3.12 -9.08 17.31
C ILE A 194 2.87 -10.34 18.16
N ASP A 195 2.69 -10.17 19.46
CA ASP A 195 2.45 -11.28 20.39
C ASP A 195 1.13 -11.99 20.06
N LYS A 196 0.06 -11.24 19.76
CA LYS A 196 -1.20 -11.83 19.32
C LYS A 196 -1.03 -12.64 18.03
N ALA A 197 -0.29 -12.14 17.04
CA ALA A 197 0.00 -12.90 15.82
C ALA A 197 0.79 -14.19 16.10
N LEU A 198 1.77 -14.15 17.01
CA LEU A 198 2.58 -15.32 17.40
C LEU A 198 1.76 -16.38 18.17
N THR A 199 0.64 -16.01 18.80
CA THR A 199 -0.30 -17.01 19.38
C THR A 199 -1.11 -17.75 18.33
N ARG A 200 -1.14 -17.25 17.09
CA ARG A 200 -1.97 -17.75 15.98
C ARG A 200 -1.09 -18.51 14.97
N LEU A 201 -0.26 -19.42 15.46
CA LEU A 201 0.55 -20.31 14.63
C LEU A 201 -0.04 -21.73 14.65
N SER A 202 0.00 -22.41 13.52
CA SER A 202 -0.41 -23.79 13.39
C SER A 202 0.60 -24.72 14.10
N PRO A 203 0.29 -26.02 14.27
CA PRO A 203 1.27 -27.00 14.74
C PRO A 203 2.52 -27.12 13.86
N ARG A 204 2.43 -26.72 12.58
CA ARG A 204 3.58 -26.64 11.65
C ARG A 204 4.40 -25.36 11.83
N GLY A 205 3.97 -24.45 12.70
CA GLY A 205 4.63 -23.17 12.94
C GLY A 205 4.33 -22.10 11.89
N LEU A 206 3.28 -22.26 11.07
CA LEU A 206 2.86 -21.29 10.05
C LEU A 206 1.71 -20.40 10.57
N SER A 207 1.61 -19.16 10.10
CA SER A 207 0.55 -18.24 10.54
C SER A 207 -0.84 -18.73 10.11
N LEU A 208 -1.78 -18.77 11.05
CA LEU A 208 -3.18 -19.11 10.82
C LEU A 208 -3.93 -17.93 10.18
N MET A 209 -4.80 -18.23 9.21
CA MET A 209 -5.48 -17.21 8.41
C MET A 209 -6.72 -16.62 9.09
N GLY A 210 -7.43 -17.37 9.93
CA GLY A 210 -8.70 -16.90 10.50
C GLY A 210 -9.76 -16.61 9.42
N GLU A 211 -10.46 -15.48 9.56
CA GLU A 211 -11.47 -15.01 8.59
C GLU A 211 -10.87 -14.37 7.33
N GLY A 212 -9.55 -14.30 7.20
CA GLY A 212 -8.88 -13.72 6.04
C GLY A 212 -7.50 -13.18 6.39
N ASP A 213 -6.72 -12.90 5.36
CA ASP A 213 -5.53 -12.07 5.46
C ASP A 213 -5.71 -10.84 4.57
N TRP A 214 -4.64 -10.23 4.03
CA TRP A 214 -4.78 -9.06 3.15
C TRP A 214 -5.73 -9.29 1.97
N ASN A 215 -5.85 -10.53 1.47
CA ASN A 215 -6.88 -10.86 0.49
C ASN A 215 -8.19 -11.19 1.20
N ASP A 216 -9.00 -10.15 1.44
CA ASP A 216 -10.30 -10.26 2.10
C ASP A 216 -11.22 -11.32 1.44
N GLY A 217 -11.03 -11.61 0.15
CA GLY A 217 -11.78 -12.61 -0.61
C GLY A 217 -11.52 -14.06 -0.18
N MET A 218 -10.40 -14.33 0.49
CA MET A 218 -10.03 -15.67 0.96
C MET A 218 -10.63 -16.00 2.34
N ASN A 219 -11.80 -15.43 2.63
CA ASN A 219 -12.43 -15.53 3.94
C ASN A 219 -12.99 -16.91 4.31
N GLY A 220 -12.89 -17.90 3.41
CA GLY A 220 -13.27 -19.30 3.64
C GLY A 220 -12.16 -20.19 4.17
N VAL A 221 -10.90 -19.75 4.07
CA VAL A 221 -9.73 -20.63 4.19
C VAL A 221 -9.47 -21.12 5.60
N GLY A 222 -9.62 -20.25 6.61
CA GLY A 222 -9.15 -20.52 7.98
C GLY A 222 -10.17 -20.23 9.07
N LYS A 223 -11.48 -20.29 8.78
CA LYS A 223 -12.55 -19.93 9.72
C LYS A 223 -12.53 -20.75 11.02
N ASP A 224 -12.05 -21.99 10.95
CA ASP A 224 -11.89 -22.87 12.11
C ASP A 224 -10.51 -22.72 12.78
N TRP A 225 -9.75 -21.68 12.43
CA TRP A 225 -8.40 -21.42 12.92
C TRP A 225 -7.42 -22.59 12.70
N LYS A 226 -7.53 -23.29 11.56
CA LYS A 226 -6.59 -24.35 11.13
C LYS A 226 -5.94 -24.04 9.79
N GLY A 227 -6.62 -23.29 8.92
CA GLY A 227 -6.10 -22.84 7.64
C GLY A 227 -4.91 -21.89 7.82
N GLU A 228 -3.90 -22.04 6.98
CA GLU A 228 -2.61 -21.34 7.08
C GLU A 228 -2.46 -20.33 5.95
N SER A 229 -1.86 -19.18 6.25
CA SER A 229 -1.48 -18.15 5.29
C SER A 229 0.03 -18.06 5.14
N ILE A 230 0.53 -18.35 3.94
CA ILE A 230 1.95 -18.22 3.62
C ILE A 230 2.35 -16.75 3.44
N TRP A 231 1.47 -15.94 2.84
CA TRP A 231 1.68 -14.49 2.75
C TRP A 231 1.81 -13.85 4.14
N LEU A 232 0.92 -14.20 5.07
CA LEU A 232 0.97 -13.67 6.44
C LEU A 232 2.23 -14.10 7.17
N SER A 233 2.66 -15.35 6.96
CA SER A 233 3.92 -15.85 7.52
C SER A 233 5.11 -15.01 7.02
N HIS A 234 5.17 -14.72 5.71
CA HIS A 234 6.18 -13.80 5.16
C HIS A 234 6.08 -12.40 5.74
N PHE A 235 4.86 -11.86 5.88
CA PHE A 235 4.63 -10.53 6.43
C PHE A 235 5.10 -10.42 7.88
N LEU A 236 4.74 -11.40 8.72
CA LEU A 236 5.13 -11.49 10.12
C LEU A 236 6.66 -11.63 10.28
N ILE A 237 7.33 -12.42 9.44
CA ILE A 237 8.81 -12.49 9.42
C ILE A 237 9.41 -11.09 9.19
N GLY A 238 8.86 -10.32 8.25
CA GLY A 238 9.31 -8.95 7.98
C GLY A 238 9.15 -8.05 9.20
N ILE A 239 7.97 -8.06 9.82
CA ILE A 239 7.67 -7.25 11.01
C ILE A 239 8.56 -7.63 12.19
N LEU A 240 8.75 -8.93 12.45
CA LEU A 240 9.61 -9.40 13.54
C LEU A 240 11.05 -8.87 13.38
N ASN A 241 11.59 -8.94 12.15
CA ASN A 241 12.93 -8.42 11.87
C ASN A 241 13.01 -6.89 12.01
N SER A 242 12.05 -6.15 11.46
CA SER A 242 12.04 -4.68 11.57
C SER A 242 11.83 -4.21 13.00
N PHE A 243 10.94 -4.86 13.75
CA PHE A 243 10.65 -4.48 15.13
C PHE A 243 11.74 -4.94 16.11
N ALA A 244 12.50 -5.99 15.79
CA ALA A 244 13.73 -6.32 16.49
C ALA A 244 14.77 -5.19 16.40
N GLN A 245 14.90 -4.54 15.23
CA GLN A 245 15.75 -3.36 15.09
C GLN A 245 15.25 -2.20 15.97
N VAL A 246 13.94 -1.95 16.02
CA VAL A 246 13.35 -0.96 16.95
C VAL A 246 13.68 -1.29 18.41
N CYS A 247 13.60 -2.58 18.79
CA CYS A 247 13.97 -3.02 20.13
C CYS A 247 15.46 -2.76 20.42
N ARG A 248 16.35 -3.03 19.48
CA ARG A 248 17.79 -2.74 19.60
C ARG A 248 18.04 -1.26 19.84
N GLU A 249 17.44 -0.40 19.01
CA GLU A 249 17.58 1.06 19.09
C GLU A 249 16.99 1.62 20.39
N ALA A 250 15.94 0.99 20.93
CA ALA A 250 15.36 1.31 22.23
C ALA A 250 16.08 0.66 23.43
N GLY A 251 17.18 -0.06 23.22
CA GLY A 251 17.93 -0.74 24.29
C GLY A 251 17.23 -1.96 24.91
N LYS A 252 16.23 -2.54 24.24
CA LYS A 252 15.44 -3.70 24.68
C LYS A 252 15.97 -5.01 24.09
N THR A 253 17.21 -5.37 24.43
CA THR A 253 17.98 -6.50 23.85
C THR A 253 17.30 -7.88 24.00
N ASP A 254 16.57 -8.10 25.10
CA ASP A 254 15.86 -9.36 25.32
C ASP A 254 14.70 -9.53 24.31
N LYS A 255 13.97 -8.44 24.04
CA LYS A 255 12.87 -8.41 23.07
C LYS A 255 13.39 -8.53 21.64
N GLU A 256 14.49 -7.86 21.34
CA GLU A 256 15.21 -8.04 20.07
C GLU A 256 15.51 -9.53 19.82
N SER A 257 16.18 -10.19 20.78
CA SER A 257 16.57 -11.59 20.66
C SER A 257 15.35 -12.50 20.49
N ARG A 258 14.27 -12.24 21.25
CA ARG A 258 12.99 -12.97 21.13
C ARG A 258 12.41 -12.86 19.72
N PHE A 259 12.32 -11.66 19.16
CA PHE A 259 11.71 -11.45 17.84
C PHE A 259 12.58 -12.00 16.70
N LEU A 260 13.91 -11.88 16.78
CA LEU A 260 14.81 -12.52 15.81
C LEU A 260 14.68 -14.05 15.83
N ASN A 261 14.63 -14.65 17.02
CA ASN A 261 14.44 -16.10 17.15
C ASN A 261 13.08 -16.57 16.60
N ALA A 262 12.02 -15.80 16.84
CA ALA A 262 10.70 -16.09 16.28
C ALA A 262 10.69 -15.98 14.75
N ALA A 263 11.35 -14.95 14.19
CA ALA A 263 11.46 -14.76 12.74
C ALA A 263 12.19 -15.94 12.08
N GLU A 264 13.31 -16.38 12.65
CA GLU A 264 14.08 -17.52 12.14
C GLU A 264 13.32 -18.85 12.27
N THR A 265 12.57 -19.04 13.35
CA THR A 265 11.73 -20.24 13.53
C THR A 265 10.62 -20.29 12.48
N LEU A 266 9.89 -19.19 12.30
CA LEU A 266 8.82 -19.07 11.30
C LEU A 266 9.37 -19.21 9.87
N LYS A 267 10.54 -18.62 9.58
CA LYS A 267 11.23 -18.77 8.29
C LYS A 267 11.56 -20.22 7.99
N LYS A 268 12.05 -20.99 8.96
CA LYS A 268 12.31 -22.43 8.79
C LYS A 268 11.02 -23.20 8.47
N ALA A 269 9.94 -22.95 9.21
CA ALA A 269 8.63 -23.57 8.95
C ALA A 269 8.11 -23.27 7.53
N VAL A 270 8.24 -22.02 7.08
CA VAL A 270 7.88 -21.62 5.70
C VAL A 270 8.69 -22.39 4.67
N LEU A 271 10.02 -22.43 4.82
CA LEU A 271 10.89 -23.11 3.85
C LEU A 271 10.66 -24.63 3.82
N GLU A 272 10.27 -25.23 4.95
CA GLU A 272 10.01 -26.65 5.06
C GLU A 272 8.63 -27.05 4.50
N HIS A 273 7.59 -26.25 4.76
CA HIS A 273 6.20 -26.67 4.54
C HIS A 273 5.48 -25.93 3.40
N ALA A 274 5.95 -24.75 3.00
CA ALA A 274 5.22 -23.89 2.07
C ALA A 274 5.74 -23.93 0.63
N PHE A 275 6.94 -24.45 0.39
CA PHE A 275 7.52 -24.51 -0.94
C PHE A 275 7.03 -25.76 -1.70
N ALA A 276 6.33 -25.57 -2.83
CA ALA A 276 5.75 -26.65 -3.62
C ALA A 276 6.24 -26.60 -5.08
N GLY A 277 7.29 -27.37 -5.37
CA GLY A 277 7.89 -27.42 -6.70
C GLY A 277 8.76 -26.19 -6.96
N ASP A 278 8.26 -25.24 -7.74
CA ASP A 278 9.03 -24.07 -8.21
C ASP A 278 8.65 -22.75 -7.49
N TRP A 279 7.59 -22.75 -6.68
CA TRP A 279 7.09 -21.55 -5.99
C TRP A 279 6.44 -21.88 -4.63
N PHE A 280 6.15 -20.84 -3.85
CA PHE A 280 5.42 -21.00 -2.59
C PHE A 280 3.93 -21.19 -2.83
N ILE A 281 3.32 -22.14 -2.11
CA ILE A 281 1.87 -22.23 -2.03
C ILE A 281 1.30 -20.95 -1.42
N ARG A 282 0.03 -20.68 -1.70
CA ARG A 282 -0.67 -19.52 -1.15
C ARG A 282 -1.14 -19.72 0.28
N ALA A 283 -1.72 -20.89 0.53
CA ALA A 283 -2.41 -21.24 1.76
C ALA A 283 -2.71 -22.75 1.85
N THR A 284 -3.09 -23.20 3.05
CA THR A 284 -3.85 -24.45 3.23
C THR A 284 -5.19 -24.15 3.88
N THR A 285 -6.27 -24.81 3.48
CA THR A 285 -7.59 -24.64 4.12
C THR A 285 -7.65 -25.32 5.49
N ASP A 286 -8.72 -25.08 6.26
CA ASP A 286 -8.99 -25.79 7.53
C ASP A 286 -9.03 -27.32 7.39
N LYS A 287 -9.32 -27.83 6.18
CA LYS A 287 -9.32 -29.27 5.83
C LYS A 287 -7.97 -29.76 5.33
N GLY A 288 -6.97 -28.88 5.24
CA GLY A 288 -5.63 -29.19 4.74
C GLY A 288 -5.49 -29.18 3.22
N ALA A 289 -6.50 -28.72 2.47
CA ALA A 289 -6.39 -28.60 1.01
C ALA A 289 -5.40 -27.48 0.65
N VAL A 290 -4.50 -27.75 -0.29
CA VAL A 290 -3.48 -26.79 -0.74
C VAL A 290 -4.05 -25.84 -1.79
N ILE A 291 -3.75 -24.54 -1.64
CA ILE A 291 -4.10 -23.48 -2.61
C ILE A 291 -2.79 -22.89 -3.16
N GLY A 292 -2.68 -22.66 -4.47
CA GLY A 292 -1.50 -22.01 -5.05
C GLY A 292 -0.35 -22.95 -5.37
N SER A 293 -0.63 -24.19 -5.78
CA SER A 293 0.40 -25.16 -6.20
C SER A 293 0.24 -25.57 -7.66
N SER A 294 1.30 -26.12 -8.26
CA SER A 294 1.27 -26.64 -9.64
C SER A 294 0.23 -27.74 -9.87
N SER A 295 -0.15 -28.47 -8.82
CA SER A 295 -1.20 -29.50 -8.85
C SER A 295 -2.64 -28.96 -8.80
N CYS A 296 -2.85 -27.69 -8.48
CA CYS A 296 -4.20 -27.10 -8.51
C CYS A 296 -4.63 -26.87 -9.97
N ASP A 297 -5.88 -27.13 -10.35
CA ASP A 297 -6.35 -26.84 -11.72
C ASP A 297 -6.55 -25.33 -11.95
N GLU A 298 -7.13 -24.66 -10.96
CA GLU A 298 -7.32 -23.21 -10.87
C GLU A 298 -6.52 -22.65 -9.69
N GLY A 299 -6.17 -21.36 -9.70
CA GLY A 299 -5.39 -20.75 -8.64
C GLY A 299 -4.01 -21.42 -8.45
N LYS A 300 -3.28 -21.65 -9.54
CA LYS A 300 -1.99 -22.38 -9.53
C LYS A 300 -0.87 -21.61 -8.85
N ILE A 301 -0.80 -20.30 -9.08
CA ILE A 301 0.26 -19.44 -8.55
C ILE A 301 -0.34 -18.10 -8.15
N PHE A 302 -0.05 -17.66 -6.92
CA PHE A 302 -0.53 -16.39 -6.36
C PHE A 302 0.64 -15.45 -6.16
N LEU A 303 0.48 -14.19 -6.59
CA LEU A 303 1.51 -13.16 -6.57
C LEU A 303 2.03 -12.88 -5.15
N ASN A 304 1.12 -12.66 -4.19
CA ASN A 304 1.44 -12.19 -2.85
C ASN A 304 2.39 -13.12 -2.10
N ALA A 305 2.19 -14.43 -2.21
CA ALA A 305 3.05 -15.41 -1.55
C ALA A 305 4.48 -15.39 -2.12
N GLN A 306 4.67 -14.98 -3.38
CA GLN A 306 6.00 -14.91 -3.99
C GLN A 306 6.68 -13.57 -3.69
N THR A 307 5.97 -12.46 -3.91
CA THR A 307 6.56 -11.11 -3.75
C THR A 307 6.96 -10.84 -2.32
N TRP A 308 6.13 -11.24 -1.34
CA TRP A 308 6.43 -11.00 0.07
C TRP A 308 7.53 -11.90 0.63
N ALA A 309 7.76 -13.08 0.05
CA ALA A 309 8.92 -13.91 0.39
C ALA A 309 10.23 -13.16 0.10
N ILE A 310 10.26 -12.44 -1.03
CA ILE A 310 11.42 -11.67 -1.49
C ILE A 310 11.53 -10.36 -0.72
N ILE A 311 10.43 -9.62 -0.58
CA ILE A 311 10.38 -8.32 0.11
C ILE A 311 10.94 -8.42 1.52
N ASN A 312 10.58 -9.49 2.25
CA ASN A 312 10.98 -9.73 3.63
C ASN A 312 12.20 -10.66 3.79
N ASN A 313 12.98 -10.87 2.71
CA ASN A 313 14.21 -11.67 2.72
C ASN A 313 14.04 -13.10 3.29
N VAL A 314 12.86 -13.70 3.11
CA VAL A 314 12.66 -15.14 3.35
C VAL A 314 13.52 -15.93 2.38
N VAL A 315 13.60 -15.45 1.14
CA VAL A 315 14.51 -15.91 0.09
C VAL A 315 15.25 -14.72 -0.54
N ALA A 316 16.43 -14.98 -1.11
CA ALA A 316 17.29 -13.96 -1.72
C ALA A 316 18.11 -14.55 -2.89
N GLY A 317 18.84 -13.69 -3.60
CA GLY A 317 19.78 -14.10 -4.65
C GLY A 317 19.10 -14.87 -5.79
N THR A 318 19.73 -15.97 -6.23
CA THR A 318 19.26 -16.80 -7.34
C THR A 318 17.89 -17.40 -7.11
N PHE A 319 17.52 -17.70 -5.85
CA PHE A 319 16.19 -18.21 -5.52
C PHE A 319 15.13 -17.12 -5.71
N ALA A 320 15.35 -15.91 -5.18
CA ALA A 320 14.44 -14.78 -5.40
C ALA A 320 14.27 -14.48 -6.90
N GLN A 321 15.34 -14.56 -7.68
CA GLN A 321 15.27 -14.43 -9.14
C GLN A 321 14.42 -15.54 -9.77
N SER A 322 14.67 -16.81 -9.42
CA SER A 322 13.91 -17.95 -9.96
C SER A 322 12.40 -17.85 -9.66
N LEU A 323 12.01 -17.36 -8.49
CA LEU A 323 10.61 -17.09 -8.17
C LEU A 323 10.01 -15.99 -9.06
N LEU A 324 10.76 -14.92 -9.30
CA LEU A 324 10.32 -13.85 -10.20
C LEU A 324 10.23 -14.32 -11.66
N ASP A 325 11.00 -15.33 -12.08
CA ASP A 325 10.83 -15.95 -13.40
C ASP A 325 9.48 -16.69 -13.52
N GLN A 326 9.05 -17.38 -12.46
CA GLN A 326 7.72 -18.01 -12.43
C GLN A 326 6.62 -16.95 -12.43
N VAL A 327 6.76 -15.92 -11.59
CA VAL A 327 5.82 -14.79 -11.55
C VAL A 327 5.72 -14.12 -12.93
N GLU A 328 6.84 -13.84 -13.60
CA GLU A 328 6.87 -13.24 -14.94
C GLU A 328 6.21 -14.15 -15.98
N LYS A 329 6.56 -15.45 -15.97
CA LYS A 329 6.00 -16.44 -16.90
C LYS A 329 4.47 -16.56 -16.82
N TYR A 330 3.92 -16.57 -15.61
CA TYR A 330 2.49 -16.88 -15.41
C TYR A 330 1.62 -15.64 -15.22
N LEU A 331 2.11 -14.60 -14.54
CA LEU A 331 1.26 -13.51 -14.03
C LEU A 331 1.42 -12.20 -14.80
N TYR A 332 2.47 -12.02 -15.60
CA TYR A 332 2.66 -10.75 -16.32
C TYR A 332 1.77 -10.64 -17.55
N LYS A 333 1.16 -9.46 -17.70
CA LYS A 333 0.36 -9.03 -18.84
C LYS A 333 0.77 -7.61 -19.24
N ASP A 334 0.38 -7.18 -20.44
CA ASP A 334 0.69 -5.82 -20.92
C ASP A 334 0.02 -4.70 -20.11
N TYR A 335 -0.99 -5.06 -19.32
CA TYR A 335 -1.78 -4.17 -18.48
C TYR A 335 -1.63 -4.44 -16.98
N GLY A 336 -0.58 -5.16 -16.55
CA GLY A 336 -0.25 -5.34 -15.13
C GLY A 336 0.23 -6.74 -14.78
N VAL A 337 0.20 -7.05 -13.47
CA VAL A 337 0.57 -8.37 -12.92
C VAL A 337 -0.66 -8.96 -12.24
N LEU A 338 -1.11 -10.13 -12.69
CA LEU A 338 -2.29 -10.80 -12.15
C LEU A 338 -2.07 -11.19 -10.68
N LEU A 339 -3.14 -11.14 -9.88
CA LEU A 339 -3.11 -11.57 -8.49
C LEU A 339 -2.86 -13.09 -8.38
N PHE A 340 -3.47 -13.87 -9.27
CA PHE A 340 -3.19 -15.28 -9.49
C PHE A 340 -3.73 -15.74 -10.85
N THR A 341 -3.37 -16.95 -11.27
CA THR A 341 -3.91 -17.60 -12.48
C THR A 341 -3.84 -19.12 -12.35
N PRO A 342 -4.72 -19.90 -13.03
CA PRO A 342 -5.98 -19.46 -13.66
C PRO A 342 -7.00 -18.95 -12.64
N ALA A 343 -7.94 -18.12 -13.07
CA ALA A 343 -9.08 -17.69 -12.25
C ALA A 343 -10.00 -18.89 -11.88
N TYR A 344 -10.68 -18.82 -10.74
CA TYR A 344 -11.65 -19.84 -10.35
C TYR A 344 -12.96 -19.70 -11.13
N THR A 345 -13.45 -20.79 -11.72
CA THR A 345 -14.72 -20.83 -12.46
C THR A 345 -15.87 -21.44 -11.66
N ILE A 346 -15.55 -22.14 -10.57
CA ILE A 346 -16.51 -22.80 -9.68
C ILE A 346 -16.42 -22.17 -8.28
N VAL A 347 -17.57 -21.88 -7.69
CA VAL A 347 -17.64 -21.35 -6.32
C VAL A 347 -17.14 -22.41 -5.34
N ASP A 348 -16.12 -22.06 -4.56
CA ASP A 348 -15.60 -22.84 -3.45
C ASP A 348 -15.74 -22.06 -2.15
N LYS A 349 -16.59 -22.58 -1.25
CA LYS A 349 -16.85 -21.98 0.06
C LYS A 349 -15.67 -22.12 1.04
N ASP A 350 -14.80 -23.11 0.82
CA ASP A 350 -13.60 -23.35 1.64
C ASP A 350 -12.47 -22.39 1.22
N ILE A 351 -12.61 -21.67 0.10
CA ILE A 351 -11.74 -20.54 -0.28
C ILE A 351 -12.38 -19.22 0.14
N GLY A 352 -13.68 -19.02 -0.12
CA GLY A 352 -14.39 -17.81 0.28
C GLY A 352 -15.04 -17.07 -0.89
N TYR A 353 -15.43 -15.82 -0.67
CA TYR A 353 -16.16 -15.06 -1.68
C TYR A 353 -15.33 -14.67 -2.90
N LEU A 354 -14.00 -14.80 -2.84
CA LEU A 354 -13.10 -14.65 -3.99
C LEU A 354 -13.59 -15.49 -5.18
N THR A 355 -14.03 -16.73 -4.95
CA THR A 355 -14.52 -17.64 -6.00
C THR A 355 -15.92 -17.30 -6.51
N ARG A 356 -16.58 -16.28 -5.94
CA ARG A 356 -17.90 -15.80 -6.38
C ARG A 356 -17.82 -14.66 -7.38
N TYR A 357 -16.67 -14.01 -7.52
CA TYR A 357 -16.46 -13.07 -8.61
C TYR A 357 -16.36 -13.83 -9.94
N SER A 358 -16.79 -13.19 -11.02
CA SER A 358 -16.55 -13.69 -12.35
C SER A 358 -15.05 -13.91 -12.60
N PRO A 359 -14.65 -14.97 -13.33
CA PRO A 359 -13.25 -15.21 -13.68
C PRO A 359 -12.61 -13.97 -14.32
N GLY A 360 -11.40 -13.62 -13.87
CA GLY A 360 -10.65 -12.44 -14.32
C GLY A 360 -11.09 -11.13 -13.67
N VAL A 361 -12.08 -11.11 -12.77
CA VAL A 361 -12.59 -9.87 -12.17
C VAL A 361 -12.16 -9.77 -10.70
N ARG A 362 -11.67 -8.59 -10.31
CA ARG A 362 -11.34 -8.25 -8.91
C ARG A 362 -10.31 -9.22 -8.33
N GLU A 363 -10.56 -9.73 -7.12
CA GLU A 363 -9.69 -10.70 -6.47
C GLU A 363 -9.61 -12.02 -7.23
N ASN A 364 -10.54 -12.36 -8.14
CA ASN A 364 -10.54 -13.64 -8.87
C ASN A 364 -9.73 -13.58 -10.18
N GLY A 365 -8.40 -13.52 -10.07
CA GLY A 365 -7.49 -13.61 -11.21
C GLY A 365 -7.37 -12.33 -12.05
N GLY A 366 -7.89 -11.20 -11.57
CA GLY A 366 -7.61 -9.87 -12.14
C GLY A 366 -6.21 -9.34 -11.75
N VAL A 367 -5.81 -8.23 -12.36
CA VAL A 367 -4.73 -7.39 -11.84
C VAL A 367 -5.30 -6.63 -10.65
N TYR A 368 -5.03 -7.13 -9.45
CA TYR A 368 -5.29 -6.37 -8.24
C TYR A 368 -4.13 -5.39 -8.04
N THR A 369 -4.30 -4.15 -8.52
CA THR A 369 -3.21 -3.18 -8.73
C THR A 369 -2.33 -3.00 -7.49
N HIS A 370 -2.93 -2.99 -6.30
CA HIS A 370 -2.22 -2.91 -5.02
C HIS A 370 -1.19 -4.05 -4.87
N ALA A 371 -1.59 -5.30 -5.10
CA ALA A 371 -0.68 -6.44 -5.07
C ALA A 371 0.34 -6.41 -6.21
N ALA A 372 -0.08 -5.97 -7.40
CA ALA A 372 0.78 -5.88 -8.57
C ALA A 372 1.97 -4.93 -8.33
N ILE A 373 1.75 -3.82 -7.60
CA ILE A 373 2.81 -2.86 -7.26
C ILE A 373 3.91 -3.51 -6.41
N TRP A 374 3.59 -4.46 -5.53
CA TRP A 374 4.60 -5.16 -4.73
C TRP A 374 5.56 -5.99 -5.58
N ALA A 375 5.22 -6.30 -6.83
CA ALA A 375 6.18 -6.89 -7.76
C ALA A 375 7.36 -5.94 -8.07
N MET A 376 7.13 -4.63 -8.11
CA MET A 376 8.21 -3.62 -8.24
C MET A 376 9.17 -3.69 -7.05
N TRP A 377 8.63 -3.80 -5.84
CA TRP A 377 9.45 -3.91 -4.63
C TRP A 377 10.22 -5.23 -4.59
N ALA A 378 9.59 -6.35 -4.94
CA ALA A 378 10.25 -7.64 -5.03
C ALA A 378 11.38 -7.64 -6.10
N GLN A 379 11.16 -7.00 -7.26
CA GLN A 379 12.17 -6.86 -8.31
C GLN A 379 13.39 -6.05 -7.84
N ASP A 380 13.18 -4.91 -7.18
CA ASP A 380 14.25 -4.11 -6.57
C ASP A 380 15.07 -4.97 -5.59
N LYS A 381 14.39 -5.67 -4.67
CA LYS A 381 15.04 -6.55 -3.68
C LYS A 381 15.80 -7.72 -4.31
N ALA A 382 15.34 -8.26 -5.43
CA ALA A 382 16.00 -9.36 -6.15
C ALA A 382 17.14 -8.91 -7.08
N GLY A 383 17.38 -7.59 -7.20
CA GLY A 383 18.37 -7.02 -8.12
C GLY A 383 17.94 -7.03 -9.59
N ARG A 384 16.64 -7.03 -9.88
CA ARG A 384 16.08 -6.95 -11.25
C ARG A 384 15.72 -5.51 -11.63
N GLY A 385 16.67 -4.58 -11.48
CA GLY A 385 16.42 -3.15 -11.60
C GLY A 385 15.71 -2.72 -12.88
N GLU A 386 16.11 -3.24 -14.04
CA GLU A 386 15.49 -2.92 -15.33
C GLU A 386 13.99 -3.28 -15.38
N LYS A 387 13.58 -4.34 -14.68
CA LYS A 387 12.19 -4.82 -14.65
C LYS A 387 11.31 -3.93 -13.78
N VAL A 388 11.87 -3.19 -12.81
CA VAL A 388 11.10 -2.30 -11.91
C VAL A 388 10.35 -1.25 -12.72
N TYR A 389 11.01 -0.62 -13.70
CA TYR A 389 10.37 0.36 -14.56
C TYR A 389 9.39 -0.26 -15.56
N ASP A 390 9.69 -1.46 -16.06
CA ASP A 390 8.73 -2.17 -16.92
C ASP A 390 7.41 -2.44 -16.20
N THR A 391 7.49 -2.90 -14.96
CA THR A 391 6.32 -3.09 -14.10
C THR A 391 5.60 -1.78 -13.81
N PHE A 392 6.32 -0.69 -13.54
CA PHE A 392 5.72 0.65 -13.37
C PHE A 392 4.88 1.04 -14.59
N LYS A 393 5.41 0.88 -15.81
CA LYS A 393 4.70 1.24 -17.04
C LYS A 393 3.39 0.47 -17.20
N ARG A 394 3.38 -0.82 -16.82
CA ARG A 394 2.20 -1.70 -16.85
C ARG A 394 1.14 -1.33 -15.81
N LEU A 395 1.44 -0.43 -14.87
CA LEU A 395 0.55 0.00 -13.78
C LEU A 395 0.23 1.50 -13.83
N CYS A 396 0.89 2.25 -14.72
CA CYS A 396 0.80 3.70 -14.81
C CYS A 396 -0.43 4.12 -15.65
N PRO A 397 -1.44 4.79 -15.05
CA PRO A 397 -2.70 5.10 -15.74
C PRO A 397 -2.56 5.91 -17.05
N PRO A 398 -1.71 6.96 -17.13
CA PRO A 398 -1.50 7.66 -18.40
C PRO A 398 -0.98 6.74 -19.50
N LEU A 399 -0.08 5.80 -19.17
CA LEU A 399 0.52 4.89 -20.15
C LEU A 399 -0.47 3.80 -20.58
N LEU A 400 -1.23 3.25 -19.65
CA LEU A 400 -2.28 2.26 -19.92
C LEU A 400 -3.39 2.85 -20.81
N SER A 401 -3.89 4.02 -20.44
CA SER A 401 -4.93 4.71 -21.19
C SER A 401 -4.43 5.15 -22.57
N ASN A 402 -3.23 5.70 -22.68
CA ASN A 402 -2.67 6.11 -23.97
C ASN A 402 -2.41 4.91 -24.92
N ALA A 403 -2.02 3.75 -24.38
CA ALA A 403 -1.78 2.57 -25.20
C ALA A 403 -3.07 1.99 -25.80
N ARG A 404 -4.15 1.92 -25.00
CA ARG A 404 -5.43 1.31 -25.40
C ARG A 404 -6.61 1.94 -24.64
N PRO A 405 -7.06 3.16 -24.98
CA PRO A 405 -8.08 3.87 -24.19
C PRO A 405 -9.41 3.13 -24.18
N ASP A 406 -9.84 2.60 -25.33
CA ASP A 406 -11.10 1.87 -25.47
C ASP A 406 -11.10 0.51 -24.73
N LYS A 407 -9.92 -0.10 -24.54
CA LYS A 407 -9.77 -1.35 -23.76
C LYS A 407 -9.67 -1.04 -22.27
N TYR A 408 -8.88 -0.02 -21.91
CA TYR A 408 -8.62 0.33 -20.51
C TYR A 408 -9.84 0.94 -19.83
N MET A 409 -10.59 1.83 -20.48
CA MET A 409 -11.81 2.49 -19.98
C MET A 409 -11.71 3.26 -18.64
N GLY A 410 -10.59 3.17 -17.91
CA GLY A 410 -10.34 3.91 -16.68
C GLY A 410 -9.78 5.30 -16.96
N GLU A 411 -9.90 6.19 -15.97
CA GLU A 411 -9.37 7.54 -16.06
C GLU A 411 -7.83 7.54 -16.20
N PRO A 412 -7.25 8.38 -17.08
CA PRO A 412 -5.81 8.37 -17.36
C PRO A 412 -4.95 8.99 -16.25
N TYR A 413 -5.55 9.42 -15.14
CA TYR A 413 -4.88 10.18 -14.08
C TYR A 413 -5.08 9.59 -12.67
N VAL A 414 -5.78 8.47 -12.52
CA VAL A 414 -5.88 7.75 -11.24
C VAL A 414 -5.65 6.26 -11.41
N THR A 415 -5.06 5.66 -10.39
CA THR A 415 -4.87 4.21 -10.33
C THR A 415 -6.22 3.49 -10.18
N PRO A 416 -6.44 2.38 -10.92
CA PRO A 416 -7.57 1.50 -10.70
C PRO A 416 -7.30 0.57 -9.53
N GLY A 417 -8.35 0.17 -8.80
CA GLY A 417 -8.25 -0.93 -7.84
C GLY A 417 -8.08 -2.29 -8.53
N ASN A 418 -8.68 -2.44 -9.72
CA ASN A 418 -8.62 -3.67 -10.50
C ASN A 418 -8.49 -3.39 -12.00
N ILE A 419 -7.70 -4.21 -12.71
CA ILE A 419 -7.78 -4.34 -14.17
C ILE A 419 -8.15 -5.79 -14.49
N GLU A 420 -9.15 -6.01 -15.34
CA GLU A 420 -9.68 -7.34 -15.61
C GLU A 420 -8.65 -8.27 -16.29
N GLY A 421 -8.56 -9.50 -15.80
CA GLY A 421 -7.64 -10.55 -16.24
C GLY A 421 -8.11 -11.29 -17.50
N PRO A 422 -7.30 -12.25 -17.98
CA PRO A 422 -7.49 -12.90 -19.27
C PRO A 422 -8.76 -13.75 -19.38
N GLU A 423 -9.30 -14.24 -18.28
CA GLU A 423 -10.55 -15.01 -18.26
C GLU A 423 -11.82 -14.14 -18.29
N SER A 424 -11.69 -12.80 -18.24
CA SER A 424 -12.84 -11.90 -18.39
C SER A 424 -13.18 -11.62 -19.86
N LEU A 425 -14.46 -11.44 -20.14
CA LEU A 425 -14.94 -10.91 -21.42
C LEU A 425 -14.44 -9.49 -21.72
N ASN A 426 -14.02 -8.74 -20.69
CA ASN A 426 -13.47 -7.39 -20.82
C ASN A 426 -12.01 -7.33 -20.33
N GLU A 427 -11.19 -8.35 -20.64
CA GLU A 427 -9.75 -8.34 -20.35
C GLU A 427 -9.13 -6.96 -20.57
N GLY A 428 -8.31 -6.48 -19.64
CA GLY A 428 -7.62 -5.20 -19.71
C GLY A 428 -8.46 -3.98 -19.32
N ARG A 429 -9.75 -4.14 -19.00
CA ARG A 429 -10.61 -3.07 -18.50
C ARG A 429 -10.26 -2.69 -17.06
N GLY A 430 -9.88 -1.43 -16.86
CA GLY A 430 -9.72 -0.80 -15.55
C GLY A 430 -11.07 -0.53 -14.89
N ALA A 431 -11.15 -0.82 -13.59
CA ALA A 431 -12.33 -0.63 -12.77
C ALA A 431 -11.94 -0.30 -11.33
N TRP A 432 -12.93 0.09 -10.51
CA TRP A 432 -12.71 0.47 -9.12
C TRP A 432 -11.67 1.59 -8.98
N THR A 433 -11.74 2.58 -9.87
CA THR A 433 -10.83 3.72 -9.88
C THR A 433 -11.02 4.56 -8.63
N TRP A 434 -10.03 5.38 -8.31
CA TRP A 434 -9.95 6.22 -7.10
C TRP A 434 -9.79 5.47 -5.78
N TYR A 435 -10.76 4.67 -5.37
CA TYR A 435 -10.82 4.09 -4.03
C TYR A 435 -9.97 2.81 -3.90
N SER A 436 -8.66 2.99 -3.97
CA SER A 436 -7.68 1.92 -3.76
C SER A 436 -6.40 2.44 -3.11
N GLY A 437 -5.83 1.64 -2.20
CA GLY A 437 -4.48 1.87 -1.65
C GLY A 437 -3.35 1.77 -2.68
N SER A 438 -3.67 1.35 -3.92
CA SER A 438 -2.74 1.31 -5.05
C SER A 438 -2.04 2.65 -5.30
N SER A 439 -2.74 3.77 -5.12
CA SER A 439 -2.14 5.11 -5.32
C SER A 439 -0.97 5.38 -4.38
N GLY A 440 -1.13 5.10 -3.09
CA GLY A 440 -0.11 5.29 -2.07
C GLY A 440 1.07 4.33 -2.27
N TRP A 441 0.79 3.07 -2.59
CA TRP A 441 1.82 2.09 -2.89
C TRP A 441 2.59 2.39 -4.18
N LEU A 442 1.92 2.80 -5.26
CA LEU A 442 2.59 3.13 -6.51
C LEU A 442 3.49 4.35 -6.33
N TYR A 443 3.04 5.35 -5.56
CA TYR A 443 3.88 6.48 -5.17
C TYR A 443 5.10 6.01 -4.40
N LYS A 444 4.89 5.24 -3.33
CA LYS A 444 5.98 4.74 -2.48
C LYS A 444 6.97 3.90 -3.29
N SER A 445 6.52 2.98 -4.13
CA SER A 445 7.41 2.15 -4.94
C SER A 445 8.08 2.90 -6.08
N ALA A 446 7.45 3.93 -6.66
CA ALA A 446 8.13 4.81 -7.62
C ALA A 446 9.31 5.53 -6.96
N ILE A 447 9.15 6.01 -5.72
CA ILE A 447 10.22 6.70 -4.99
C ILE A 447 11.27 5.72 -4.44
N ASP A 448 10.83 4.72 -3.68
CA ASP A 448 11.71 3.85 -2.90
C ASP A 448 12.39 2.77 -3.75
N ASN A 449 11.69 2.24 -4.76
CA ASN A 449 12.14 1.10 -5.55
C ASN A 449 12.60 1.49 -6.94
N LEU A 450 11.89 2.38 -7.65
CA LEU A 450 12.32 2.82 -8.98
C LEU A 450 13.44 3.88 -8.90
N LEU A 451 13.16 5.01 -8.25
CA LEU A 451 14.15 6.08 -8.08
C LEU A 451 15.16 5.78 -6.97
N GLY A 452 14.84 4.83 -6.09
CA GLY A 452 15.74 4.34 -5.06
C GLY A 452 16.03 5.34 -3.94
N ILE A 453 15.15 6.33 -3.72
CA ILE A 453 15.32 7.40 -2.73
C ILE A 453 14.54 7.01 -1.47
N LYS A 454 15.18 6.33 -0.52
CA LYS A 454 14.48 5.80 0.67
C LYS A 454 15.24 6.00 1.98
N PRO A 455 14.52 6.22 3.09
CA PRO A 455 15.13 6.21 4.41
C PRO A 455 15.58 4.80 4.80
N GLU A 456 16.79 4.68 5.35
CA GLU A 456 17.32 3.46 5.97
C GLU A 456 17.95 3.85 7.32
N GLY A 457 17.25 3.60 8.43
CA GLY A 457 17.71 3.98 9.76
C GLY A 457 17.88 5.48 9.91
N ASP A 458 19.12 5.95 10.09
CA ASP A 458 19.48 7.37 10.23
C ASP A 458 19.85 8.07 8.92
N LYS A 459 19.79 7.37 7.78
CA LYS A 459 20.28 7.84 6.49
C LYS A 459 19.18 7.91 5.44
N LEU A 460 19.35 8.83 4.49
CA LEU A 460 18.66 8.80 3.21
C LEU A 460 19.57 8.09 2.19
N THR A 461 19.09 7.02 1.59
CA THR A 461 19.83 6.28 0.56
C THR A 461 19.29 6.60 -0.82
N VAL A 462 20.20 6.62 -1.81
CA VAL A 462 19.88 6.84 -3.22
C VAL A 462 20.52 5.72 -4.04
N LYS A 463 19.71 4.71 -4.41
CA LYS A 463 20.12 3.53 -5.18
C LYS A 463 19.13 3.28 -6.33
N PRO A 464 19.19 4.08 -7.40
CA PRO A 464 18.17 4.08 -8.45
C PRO A 464 18.25 2.84 -9.34
N ASN A 465 17.08 2.30 -9.69
CA ASN A 465 16.91 1.27 -10.70
C ASN A 465 16.63 1.92 -12.06
N MET A 466 17.60 2.70 -12.55
CA MET A 466 17.42 3.59 -13.70
C MET A 466 17.38 2.83 -15.03
N PRO A 467 16.31 2.95 -15.84
CA PRO A 467 16.21 2.33 -17.16
C PRO A 467 17.37 2.71 -18.07
N VAL A 468 17.92 1.77 -18.85
CA VAL A 468 19.11 1.96 -19.69
C VAL A 468 19.06 3.20 -20.60
N ASP A 469 17.87 3.55 -21.09
CA ASP A 469 17.64 4.68 -22.00
C ASP A 469 17.61 6.05 -21.29
N TRP A 470 17.58 6.09 -19.96
CA TRP A 470 17.64 7.35 -19.22
C TRP A 470 19.07 7.84 -19.06
N ASN A 471 19.32 9.11 -19.36
CA ASN A 471 20.61 9.76 -19.11
C ASN A 471 20.77 10.24 -17.66
N GLY A 472 19.68 10.32 -16.89
CA GLY A 472 19.65 10.83 -15.53
C GLY A 472 18.27 11.31 -15.13
N PHE A 473 18.13 11.74 -13.87
CA PHE A 473 16.96 12.40 -13.32
C PHE A 473 17.35 13.33 -12.16
N THR A 474 16.46 14.23 -11.78
CA THR A 474 16.60 15.00 -10.53
C THR A 474 15.42 14.77 -9.60
N ALA A 475 15.64 14.98 -8.31
CA ALA A 475 14.59 14.97 -7.31
C ALA A 475 14.86 16.00 -6.21
N GLU A 476 13.79 16.63 -5.72
CA GLU A 476 13.79 17.41 -4.49
C GLU A 476 13.11 16.61 -3.40
N ARG A 477 13.78 16.45 -2.26
CA ARG A 477 13.32 15.61 -1.15
C ARG A 477 13.55 16.30 0.19
N GLN A 478 12.47 16.66 0.89
CA GLN A 478 12.57 17.07 2.29
C GLN A 478 12.82 15.86 3.18
N PHE A 479 13.87 15.83 3.98
CA PHE A 479 14.16 14.74 4.92
C PHE A 479 14.77 15.31 6.20
N ARG A 480 14.13 15.05 7.35
CA ARG A 480 14.56 15.49 8.69
C ARG A 480 14.92 16.98 8.77
N GLY A 481 14.02 17.83 8.27
CA GLY A 481 14.12 19.29 8.37
C GLY A 481 15.06 19.95 7.34
N LYS A 482 15.60 19.20 6.38
CA LYS A 482 16.41 19.73 5.27
C LYS A 482 15.82 19.31 3.93
N THR A 483 15.90 20.18 2.94
CA THR A 483 15.59 19.82 1.55
C THR A 483 16.87 19.38 0.85
N TYR A 484 16.85 18.25 0.18
CA TYR A 484 17.95 17.72 -0.62
C TYR A 484 17.60 17.77 -2.10
N CYS A 485 18.47 18.38 -2.89
CA CYS A 485 18.47 18.28 -4.35
C CYS A 485 19.35 17.10 -4.75
N ILE A 486 18.72 16.07 -5.29
CA ILE A 486 19.35 14.83 -5.74
C ILE A 486 19.47 14.91 -7.26
N THR A 487 20.67 14.74 -7.78
CA THR A 487 20.94 14.64 -9.21
C THR A 487 21.60 13.30 -9.49
N VAL A 488 20.95 12.48 -10.31
CA VAL A 488 21.49 11.20 -10.77
C VAL A 488 21.81 11.34 -12.25
N LYS A 489 23.04 11.03 -12.65
CA LYS A 489 23.47 11.03 -14.06
C LYS A 489 24.17 9.74 -14.40
N ARG A 490 23.97 9.27 -15.62
CA ARG A 490 24.79 8.19 -16.18
C ARG A 490 26.17 8.76 -16.49
N SER A 491 27.23 8.12 -16.00
CA SER A 491 28.62 8.61 -16.20
C SER A 491 29.00 8.74 -17.68
N LYS A 492 28.42 7.89 -18.53
CA LYS A 492 28.42 7.95 -20.00
C LYS A 492 27.10 7.34 -20.52
N PRO A 493 26.65 7.69 -21.74
CA PRO A 493 25.52 7.00 -22.37
C PRO A 493 25.75 5.49 -22.43
N GLY A 494 24.78 4.70 -21.97
CA GLY A 494 24.86 3.23 -21.91
C GLY A 494 25.74 2.64 -20.80
N SER A 495 26.29 3.45 -19.88
CA SER A 495 27.05 2.97 -18.72
C SER A 495 26.14 2.55 -17.56
N ASP A 496 26.51 1.48 -16.85
CA ASP A 496 25.86 1.08 -15.59
C ASP A 496 26.32 1.94 -14.40
N LYS A 497 27.44 2.66 -14.56
CA LYS A 497 27.96 3.54 -13.50
C LYS A 497 27.20 4.85 -13.47
N LEU A 498 26.64 5.15 -12.30
CA LEU A 498 25.90 6.38 -12.01
C LEU A 498 26.73 7.33 -11.14
N ASP A 499 26.71 8.60 -11.51
CA ASP A 499 27.22 9.70 -10.72
C ASP A 499 26.04 10.35 -9.99
N ILE A 500 26.09 10.36 -8.65
CA ILE A 500 25.00 10.85 -7.79
C ILE A 500 25.53 12.05 -7.00
N SER A 501 24.91 13.22 -7.18
CA SER A 501 25.10 14.40 -6.33
C SER A 501 23.90 14.58 -5.41
N ILE A 502 24.16 14.90 -4.14
CA ILE A 502 23.14 15.20 -3.14
C ILE A 502 23.56 16.49 -2.44
N GLU A 503 22.83 17.56 -2.71
CA GLU A 503 23.14 18.90 -2.20
C GLU A 503 22.00 19.38 -1.30
N PRO A 504 22.24 19.81 -0.06
CA PRO A 504 21.21 20.46 0.73
C PRO A 504 20.86 21.81 0.08
N GLN A 505 19.56 22.09 -0.08
CA GLN A 505 19.09 23.43 -0.40
C GLN A 505 19.42 24.35 0.78
N SER A 506 20.08 25.47 0.48
CA SER A 506 20.57 26.48 1.43
C SER A 506 19.46 27.18 2.19
#